data_AF-A0A355SVY6-F1
#
_entry.id   AF-A0A355SVY6-F1
#
_cell.length_a   1.000
_cell.length_b   1.000
_cell.length_c   1.000
_cell.angle_alpha   90.00
_cell.angle_beta   90.00
_cell.angle_gamma   90.00
#
_symmetry.space_group_name_H-M   'P 1'
#
loop_
_entity.id
_entity.type
_entity.pdbx_description
1 polymer ?
#
loop_
_entity_poly.entity_id
_entity_poly.type
_entity_poly.pdbx_seq_one_letter_code
_entity_poly.pdbx_strand_id
1 'polypeptide(L)'
;MALKGIALGLEVQDYMSDKVQTPQIGGGIQTIAVEDAEYECFLEQHGLDVSPELTRDLYINEYIYLSNGELREPARYRGDGQIDGLILGNGVGMKIPKGIRINPLNDEQRMLMDALLDEDIKLVTCMGKAGTGKTLVSIAMALYQTLGDDNLYERLFITRPLVHIGKDTGALPGTLEEKMAPYIAPFYDNLEVLFSNRKVVKRPPVDPNQAKLDRITSNRKRKKAMSKMAKQPAQIEQAEEDSNKPRKPYQFLFDYGMVEVEAMTYIRGRSLADTIFIIDEAQNLTPHEAKTVVSRMAA
;
A
#
# COMPACT_ATOMS: atom_id res chain seq x y z
N MET A 1 -37.76 13.15 0.18
CA MET A 1 -38.51 14.25 0.83
C MET A 1 -38.43 15.55 0.04
N ALA A 2 -37.30 15.90 -0.57
CA ALA A 2 -37.13 17.11 -1.38
C ALA A 2 -38.21 17.32 -2.47
N LEU A 3 -38.52 16.30 -3.28
CA LEU A 3 -39.55 16.36 -4.33
C LEU A 3 -40.97 16.69 -3.79
N LYS A 4 -41.31 16.24 -2.58
CA LYS A 4 -42.59 16.57 -1.93
C LYS A 4 -42.61 18.01 -1.41
N GLY A 5 -41.49 18.52 -0.90
CA GLY A 5 -41.36 19.91 -0.45
C GLY A 5 -41.44 20.90 -1.61
N ILE A 6 -40.78 20.59 -2.73
CA ILE A 6 -40.83 21.38 -3.98
C ILE A 6 -42.28 21.44 -4.52
N ALA A 7 -43.01 20.31 -4.49
CA ALA A 7 -44.41 20.27 -4.92
C ALA A 7 -45.37 21.07 -4.02
N LEU A 8 -44.96 21.37 -2.78
CA LEU A 8 -45.74 22.16 -1.80
C LEU A 8 -45.27 23.62 -1.72
N GLY A 9 -44.36 24.06 -2.60
CA GLY A 9 -43.81 25.41 -2.60
C GLY A 9 -42.94 25.73 -1.38
N LEU A 10 -42.47 24.70 -0.66
CA LEU A 10 -41.57 24.87 0.47
C LEU A 10 -40.14 25.05 -0.04
N GLU A 11 -39.40 25.96 0.59
CA GLU A 11 -37.97 26.09 0.36
C GLU A 11 -37.29 24.80 0.84
N VAL A 12 -36.71 24.07 -0.10
CA VAL A 12 -35.98 22.83 0.18
C VAL A 12 -34.52 23.10 -0.08
N GLN A 13 -33.71 23.01 0.97
CA GLN A 13 -32.26 23.01 0.87
C GLN A 13 -31.74 21.57 0.90
N ASP A 14 -30.81 21.25 0.02
CA ASP A 14 -30.16 19.94 0.00
C ASP A 14 -29.21 19.86 1.21
N TYR A 15 -29.37 18.84 2.04
CA TYR A 15 -28.51 18.68 3.22
C TYR A 15 -27.15 18.14 2.75
N MET A 16 -26.19 19.03 2.51
CA MET A 16 -24.89 18.69 1.93
C MET A 16 -23.80 18.33 2.95
N SER A 17 -24.13 18.04 4.21
CA SER A 17 -23.15 17.69 5.26
C SER A 17 -22.26 16.50 4.88
N ASP A 18 -22.75 15.63 4.00
CA ASP A 18 -22.09 14.39 3.62
C ASP A 18 -21.23 14.53 2.35
N LYS A 19 -21.24 15.71 1.73
CA LYS A 19 -20.43 16.01 0.54
C LYS A 19 -19.33 16.99 0.92
N VAL A 20 -18.15 16.46 1.25
CA VAL A 20 -16.94 17.26 1.33
C VAL A 20 -16.59 17.70 -0.09
N GLN A 21 -16.63 19.00 -0.37
CA GLN A 21 -16.03 19.52 -1.60
C GLN A 21 -14.54 19.21 -1.50
N THR A 22 -14.04 18.32 -2.36
CA THR A 22 -12.60 18.12 -2.47
C THR A 22 -12.04 19.44 -2.98
N PRO A 23 -11.19 20.16 -2.21
CA PRO A 23 -10.46 21.27 -2.80
C PRO A 23 -9.74 20.73 -4.03
N GLN A 24 -9.54 21.56 -5.05
CA GLN A 24 -8.60 21.18 -6.11
C GLN A 24 -7.23 21.05 -5.46
N ILE A 25 -6.87 19.82 -5.08
CA ILE A 25 -5.53 19.45 -4.62
C ILE A 25 -4.69 19.46 -5.90
N GLY A 26 -4.33 20.68 -6.30
CA GLY A 26 -3.80 21.03 -7.59
C GLY A 26 -2.87 22.22 -7.42
N GLY A 27 -1.81 22.02 -6.65
CA GLY A 27 -0.59 22.79 -6.74
C GLY A 27 0.48 21.83 -7.20
N GLY A 28 1.17 22.14 -8.30
CA GLY A 28 2.41 21.43 -8.60
C GLY A 28 3.41 21.64 -7.46
N ILE A 29 4.40 20.76 -7.36
CA ILE A 29 5.49 20.91 -6.41
C ILE A 29 6.20 22.23 -6.71
N GLN A 30 6.27 23.13 -5.73
CA GLN A 30 6.90 24.43 -5.91
C GLN A 30 8.40 24.26 -6.15
N THR A 31 9.01 25.20 -6.89
CA THR A 31 10.46 25.22 -7.10
C THR A 31 11.03 26.48 -6.48
N ILE A 32 12.01 26.32 -5.61
CA ILE A 32 12.77 27.41 -4.98
C ILE A 32 14.11 27.51 -5.69
N ALA A 33 14.37 28.69 -6.24
CA ALA A 33 15.65 29.00 -6.86
C ALA A 33 16.63 29.45 -5.77
N VAL A 34 17.83 28.87 -5.79
CA VAL A 34 18.95 29.19 -4.88
C VAL A 34 20.22 29.41 -5.69
N GLU A 35 21.24 30.01 -5.08
CA GLU A 35 22.55 30.15 -5.72
C GLU A 35 23.28 28.81 -5.83
N ASP A 36 24.23 28.69 -6.77
CA ASP A 36 25.01 27.47 -6.97
C ASP A 36 25.70 27.00 -5.68
N ALA A 37 26.25 27.92 -4.90
CA ALA A 37 26.92 27.62 -3.64
C ALA A 37 25.96 27.04 -2.58
N GLU A 38 24.72 27.53 -2.52
CA GLU A 38 23.69 27.03 -1.60
C GLU A 38 23.19 25.66 -2.05
N TYR A 39 23.05 25.45 -3.36
CA TYR A 39 22.68 24.16 -3.94
C TYR A 39 23.74 23.07 -3.69
N GLU A 40 25.02 23.38 -3.90
CA GLU A 40 26.12 22.48 -3.57
C GLU A 40 26.17 22.17 -2.07
N CYS A 41 26.01 23.19 -1.22
CA CYS A 41 25.92 23.03 0.23
C CYS A 41 24.77 22.08 0.62
N PHE A 42 23.58 22.25 0.02
CA PHE A 42 22.44 21.38 0.25
C PHE A 42 22.72 19.91 -0.11
N LEU A 43 23.41 19.66 -1.22
CA LEU A 43 23.75 18.30 -1.65
C LEU A 43 24.78 17.63 -0.72
N GLU A 44 25.72 18.41 -0.17
CA GLU A 44 26.74 17.90 0.74
C GLU A 44 26.23 17.71 2.17
N GLN A 45 25.44 18.66 2.67
CA GLN A 45 24.98 18.69 4.06
C GLN A 45 23.61 18.04 4.26
N HIS A 46 22.89 17.74 3.17
CA HIS A 46 21.51 17.26 3.20
C HIS A 46 20.54 18.19 3.94
N GLY A 47 20.87 19.49 3.98
CA GLY A 47 20.07 20.52 4.62
C GLY A 47 20.53 21.91 4.18
N LEU A 48 19.60 22.87 4.20
CA LEU A 48 19.86 24.25 3.88
C LEU A 48 18.93 25.17 4.67
N ASP A 49 19.51 26.16 5.32
CA ASP A 49 18.75 27.27 5.91
C ASP A 49 18.57 28.36 4.84
N VAL A 50 17.33 28.60 4.46
CA VAL A 50 16.96 29.64 3.49
C VAL A 50 16.27 30.81 4.17
N SER A 51 16.31 31.97 3.50
CA SER A 51 15.69 33.18 4.04
C SER A 51 14.18 32.99 4.27
N PRO A 52 13.61 33.56 5.35
CA PRO A 52 12.17 33.48 5.62
C PRO A 52 11.27 34.06 4.51
N GLU A 53 11.85 34.86 3.62
CA GLU A 53 11.15 35.44 2.48
C GLU A 53 10.84 34.38 1.42
N LEU A 54 11.75 33.43 1.20
CA LEU A 54 11.59 32.32 0.25
C LEU A 54 10.68 31.21 0.78
N THR A 55 10.48 31.14 2.10
CA THR A 55 9.68 30.09 2.74
C THR A 55 8.34 30.56 3.28
N ARG A 56 8.00 31.84 3.08
CA ARG A 56 6.81 32.48 3.66
C ARG A 56 5.50 31.77 3.32
N ASP A 57 5.40 31.24 2.11
CA ASP A 57 4.19 30.60 1.59
C ASP A 57 4.26 29.06 1.64
N LEU A 58 5.28 28.50 2.30
CA LEU A 58 5.45 27.05 2.46
C LEU A 58 4.80 26.55 3.74
N TYR A 59 4.21 25.36 3.66
CA TYR A 59 3.68 24.63 4.80
C TYR A 59 4.68 23.62 5.34
N ILE A 60 4.61 23.34 6.65
CA ILE A 60 5.42 22.28 7.27
C ILE A 60 5.21 20.96 6.54
N ASN A 61 6.31 20.26 6.24
CA ASN A 61 6.36 19.03 5.43
C ASN A 61 5.92 19.20 3.98
N GLU A 62 5.85 20.44 3.47
CA GLU A 62 5.66 20.66 2.05
C GLU A 62 6.91 20.22 1.28
N TYR A 63 6.69 19.39 0.27
CA TYR A 63 7.74 19.00 -0.66
C TYR A 63 7.90 20.07 -1.73
N ILE A 64 9.16 20.35 -2.04
CA ILE A 64 9.58 21.36 -3.01
C ILE A 64 10.70 20.79 -3.90
N TYR A 65 11.00 21.48 -4.98
CA TYR A 65 12.26 21.32 -5.71
C TYR A 65 13.20 22.46 -5.35
N LEU A 66 14.41 22.14 -4.94
CA LEU A 66 15.49 23.11 -4.84
C LEU A 66 16.24 23.13 -6.17
N SER A 67 16.48 24.30 -6.75
CA SER A 67 17.12 24.42 -8.06
C SER A 67 18.12 25.57 -8.12
N ASN A 68 19.24 25.34 -8.78
CA ASN A 68 20.21 26.39 -9.14
C ASN A 68 20.01 26.94 -10.57
N GLY A 69 18.89 26.59 -11.21
CA GLY A 69 18.57 26.98 -12.60
C GLY A 69 18.97 25.94 -13.66
N GLU A 70 19.99 25.12 -13.41
CA GLU A 70 20.38 24.01 -14.31
C GLU A 70 19.89 22.65 -13.81
N LEU A 71 20.12 22.39 -12.52
CA LEU A 71 19.75 21.16 -11.84
C LEU A 71 18.63 21.42 -10.85
N ARG A 72 17.96 20.35 -10.44
CA ARG A 72 16.98 20.38 -9.37
C ARG A 72 17.05 19.09 -8.56
N GLU A 73 16.81 19.20 -7.27
CA GLU A 73 16.73 18.08 -6.35
C GLU A 73 15.47 18.23 -5.48
N PRO A 74 14.71 17.15 -5.23
CA PRO A 74 13.57 17.21 -4.33
C PRO A 74 14.04 17.43 -2.88
N ALA A 75 13.31 18.28 -2.17
CA ALA A 75 13.58 18.63 -0.78
C ALA A 75 12.26 18.77 -0.01
N ARG A 76 12.36 18.85 1.32
CA ARG A 76 11.19 19.00 2.20
C ARG A 76 11.39 20.14 3.17
N TYR A 77 10.40 21.01 3.28
CA TYR A 77 10.42 22.10 4.23
C TYR A 77 10.08 21.62 5.66
N ARG A 78 10.96 21.89 6.63
CA ARG A 78 10.78 21.50 8.04
C ARG A 78 10.15 22.58 8.91
N GLY A 79 10.10 23.82 8.43
CA GLY A 79 9.69 24.98 9.21
C GLY A 79 10.87 25.90 9.53
N ASP A 80 10.57 27.13 9.96
CA ASP A 80 11.56 28.12 10.41
C ASP A 80 12.72 28.39 9.43
N GLY A 81 12.48 28.27 8.13
CA GLY A 81 13.50 28.47 7.09
C GLY A 81 14.36 27.24 6.79
N GLN A 82 14.17 26.13 7.51
CA GLN A 82 14.94 24.91 7.31
C GLN A 82 14.35 24.04 6.18
N ILE A 83 15.20 23.69 5.22
CA ILE A 83 14.91 22.73 4.15
C ILE A 83 15.83 21.52 4.32
N ASP A 84 15.25 20.33 4.38
CA ASP A 84 15.99 19.07 4.45
C ASP A 84 15.99 18.35 3.11
N GLY A 85 17.08 17.65 2.83
CA GLY A 85 17.12 16.64 1.78
C GLY A 85 16.25 15.43 2.12
N LEU A 86 15.82 14.69 1.10
CA LEU A 86 15.09 13.45 1.32
C LEU A 86 15.98 12.38 1.97
N ILE A 87 15.41 11.57 2.88
CA ILE A 87 16.04 10.45 3.58
C ILE A 87 16.71 9.49 2.57
N LEU A 88 16.02 9.23 1.46
CA LEU A 88 16.57 8.42 0.38
C LEU A 88 17.26 9.33 -0.64
N GLY A 89 18.54 9.06 -0.90
CA GLY A 89 19.28 9.68 -1.99
C GLY A 89 18.75 9.29 -3.38
N ASN A 90 19.19 10.02 -4.40
CA ASN A 90 18.77 9.77 -5.78
C ASN A 90 19.18 8.36 -6.24
N GLY A 91 18.24 7.62 -6.85
CA GLY A 91 18.44 6.24 -7.31
C GLY A 91 18.60 5.19 -6.20
N VAL A 92 18.53 5.59 -4.93
CA VAL A 92 18.57 4.66 -3.80
C VAL A 92 17.19 4.04 -3.62
N GLY A 93 17.15 2.71 -3.56
CA GLY A 93 15.92 2.00 -3.22
C GLY A 93 16.08 1.09 -2.01
N MET A 94 14.95 0.68 -1.46
CA MET A 94 14.87 -0.04 -0.20
C MET A 94 14.75 -1.54 -0.43
N LYS A 95 15.59 -2.31 0.27
CA LYS A 95 15.58 -3.76 0.20
C LYS A 95 14.62 -4.31 1.25
N ILE A 96 13.55 -4.96 0.82
CA ILE A 96 12.66 -5.67 1.74
C ILE A 96 13.34 -6.96 2.18
N PRO A 97 13.43 -7.26 3.49
CA PRO A 97 13.93 -8.53 3.99
C PRO A 97 13.16 -9.70 3.39
N LYS A 98 13.89 -10.68 2.83
CA LYS A 98 13.34 -11.83 2.06
C LYS A 98 12.53 -11.45 0.80
N GLY A 99 12.37 -10.17 0.49
CA GLY A 99 11.66 -9.64 -0.68
C GLY A 99 12.59 -9.04 -1.74
N ILE A 100 12.04 -8.27 -2.67
CA ILE A 100 12.77 -7.54 -3.70
C ILE A 100 13.28 -6.18 -3.19
N ARG A 101 14.12 -5.50 -3.98
CA ARG A 101 14.42 -4.09 -3.76
C ARG A 101 13.40 -3.23 -4.52
N ILE A 102 12.84 -2.23 -3.86
CA ILE A 102 11.95 -1.23 -4.44
C ILE A 102 12.72 0.06 -4.61
N ASN A 103 12.91 0.47 -5.87
CA ASN A 103 13.46 1.77 -6.22
C ASN A 103 12.31 2.70 -6.62
N PRO A 104 12.32 3.97 -6.18
CA PRO A 104 11.37 4.95 -6.70
C PRO A 104 11.58 5.14 -8.20
N LEU A 105 10.49 5.23 -8.96
CA LEU A 105 10.52 5.47 -10.41
C LEU A 105 10.53 6.96 -10.77
N ASN A 106 10.14 7.81 -9.84
CA ASN A 106 10.07 9.27 -9.98
C ASN A 106 10.22 9.94 -8.61
N ASP A 107 10.39 11.27 -8.63
CA ASP A 107 10.59 12.07 -7.43
C ASP A 107 9.37 12.00 -6.51
N GLU A 108 8.14 11.91 -7.03
CA GLU A 108 6.93 11.83 -6.19
C GLU A 108 6.86 10.52 -5.40
N GLN A 109 7.30 9.40 -5.97
CA GLN A 109 7.45 8.15 -5.22
C GLN A 109 8.56 8.24 -4.18
N ARG A 110 9.66 8.94 -4.49
CA ARG A 110 10.75 9.17 -3.55
C ARG A 110 10.31 10.03 -2.36
N MET A 111 9.53 11.09 -2.62
CA MET A 111 8.87 11.92 -1.59
C MET A 111 7.87 11.10 -0.75
N LEU A 112 7.10 10.20 -1.39
CA LEU A 112 6.22 9.31 -0.64
C LEU A 112 7.02 8.36 0.27
N MET A 113 8.12 7.78 -0.23
CA MET A 113 9.00 6.94 0.58
C MET A 113 9.63 7.73 1.72
N ASP A 114 10.07 8.96 1.48
CA ASP A 114 10.56 9.88 2.50
C ASP A 114 9.52 10.11 3.61
N ALA A 115 8.29 10.49 3.23
CA ALA A 115 7.20 10.70 4.18
C ALA A 115 6.88 9.46 5.03
N LEU A 116 7.02 8.27 4.44
CA LEU A 116 6.70 7.00 5.10
C LEU A 116 7.82 6.49 6.00
N LEU A 117 9.07 6.91 5.76
CA LEU A 117 10.24 6.51 6.54
C LEU A 117 10.57 7.52 7.65
N ASP A 118 10.00 8.73 7.58
CA ASP A 118 10.17 9.72 8.64
C ASP A 118 9.28 9.39 9.85
N GLU A 119 9.92 9.05 10.96
CA GLU A 119 9.24 8.72 12.22
C GLU A 119 8.50 9.90 12.85
N ASP A 120 8.84 11.15 12.51
CA ASP A 120 8.13 12.33 13.01
C ASP A 120 6.73 12.47 12.37
N ILE A 121 6.51 11.83 11.22
CA ILE A 121 5.23 11.87 10.49
C ILE A 121 4.35 10.69 10.89
N LYS A 122 3.39 10.94 11.79
CA LYS A 122 2.46 9.90 12.28
C LYS A 122 1.31 9.57 11.34
N LEU A 123 0.98 10.46 10.40
CA LEU A 123 -0.11 10.28 9.45
C LEU A 123 0.30 10.77 8.07
N VAL A 124 0.30 9.85 7.09
CA VAL A 124 0.55 10.17 5.68
C VAL A 124 -0.73 9.94 4.88
N THR A 125 -1.24 11.00 4.26
CA THR A 125 -2.31 10.90 3.26
C THR A 125 -1.72 10.99 1.86
N CYS A 126 -1.89 9.95 1.06
CA CYS A 126 -1.36 9.91 -0.31
C CYS A 126 -2.51 9.84 -1.33
N MET A 127 -2.61 10.85 -2.19
CA MET A 127 -3.55 10.89 -3.30
C MET A 127 -2.82 10.84 -4.64
N GLY A 128 -3.42 10.20 -5.63
CA GLY A 128 -2.85 10.15 -6.97
C GLY A 128 -3.60 9.19 -7.89
N LYS A 129 -3.36 9.30 -9.19
CA LYS A 129 -4.02 8.47 -10.22
C LYS A 129 -3.80 6.97 -9.96
N ALA A 130 -4.71 6.14 -10.46
CA ALA A 130 -4.53 4.69 -10.42
C ALA A 130 -3.23 4.30 -11.15
N GLY A 131 -2.52 3.28 -10.64
CA GLY A 131 -1.28 2.78 -11.24
C GLY A 131 -0.01 3.56 -10.88
N THR A 132 -0.07 4.62 -10.07
CA THR A 132 1.13 5.37 -9.63
C THR A 132 1.95 4.66 -8.54
N GLY A 133 1.58 3.44 -8.14
CA GLY A 133 2.33 2.63 -7.19
C GLY A 133 2.16 2.97 -5.71
N LYS A 134 1.25 3.89 -5.34
CA LYS A 134 1.01 4.34 -3.94
C LYS A 134 0.90 3.16 -2.97
N THR A 135 -0.07 2.27 -3.19
CA THR A 135 -0.32 1.11 -2.32
C THR A 135 0.89 0.17 -2.26
N LEU A 136 1.54 -0.11 -3.40
CA LEU A 136 2.72 -0.98 -3.45
C LEU A 136 3.90 -0.39 -2.65
N VAL A 137 4.18 0.90 -2.84
CA VAL A 137 5.25 1.62 -2.13
C VAL A 137 4.95 1.70 -0.64
N SER A 138 3.70 2.01 -0.26
CA SER A 138 3.28 2.03 1.15
C SER A 138 3.46 0.67 1.83
N ILE A 139 3.02 -0.42 1.19
CA ILE A 139 3.22 -1.78 1.72
C ILE A 139 4.73 -2.10 1.80
N ALA A 140 5.51 -1.74 0.79
CA ALA A 140 6.95 -1.98 0.79
C ALA A 140 7.67 -1.27 1.93
N MET A 141 7.37 0.00 2.20
CA MET A 141 7.98 0.75 3.30
C MET A 141 7.51 0.24 4.66
N ALA A 142 6.23 -0.14 4.78
CA ALA A 142 5.73 -0.74 6.00
C ALA A 142 6.42 -2.08 6.31
N LEU A 143 6.54 -2.97 5.32
CA LEU A 143 7.27 -4.22 5.48
C LEU A 143 8.76 -4.00 5.76
N TYR A 144 9.36 -2.96 5.22
CA TYR A 144 10.74 -2.60 5.56
C TYR A 144 10.86 -2.22 7.04
N GLN A 145 9.95 -1.41 7.57
CA GLN A 145 9.96 -1.00 8.97
C GLN A 145 9.56 -2.13 9.94
N THR A 146 8.73 -3.09 9.50
CA THR A 146 8.30 -4.26 10.29
C THR A 146 9.24 -5.46 10.20
N LEU A 147 10.08 -5.56 9.17
CA LEU A 147 10.97 -6.72 8.99
C LEU A 147 12.45 -6.34 9.04
N GLY A 148 12.76 -5.05 8.94
CA GLY A 148 14.12 -4.53 8.93
C GLY A 148 14.83 -4.77 10.26
N ASP A 149 16.14 -4.53 10.25
CA ASP A 149 16.99 -4.83 11.41
C ASP A 149 16.58 -4.02 12.66
N ASP A 150 16.10 -2.78 12.46
CA ASP A 150 15.65 -1.90 13.54
C ASP A 150 14.25 -2.28 14.08
N ASN A 151 13.46 -3.02 13.29
CA ASN A 151 12.13 -3.54 13.65
C ASN A 151 11.25 -2.54 14.42
N LEU A 152 11.10 -1.33 13.85
CA LEU A 152 10.44 -0.19 14.50
C LEU A 152 8.97 -0.46 14.86
N TYR A 153 8.32 -1.37 14.12
CA TYR A 153 6.93 -1.72 14.36
C TYR A 153 6.78 -3.24 14.40
N GLU A 154 6.03 -3.75 15.36
CA GLU A 154 5.79 -5.18 15.51
C GLU A 154 4.86 -5.73 14.42
N ARG A 155 3.93 -4.91 13.94
CA ARG A 155 2.86 -5.36 13.04
C ARG A 155 2.54 -4.36 11.94
N LEU A 156 2.08 -4.90 10.82
CA LEU A 156 1.46 -4.18 9.72
C LEU A 156 0.00 -4.59 9.62
N PHE A 157 -0.89 -3.63 9.82
CA PHE A 157 -2.31 -3.81 9.66
C PHE A 157 -2.80 -3.13 8.39
N ILE A 158 -3.58 -3.86 7.58
CA ILE A 158 -4.09 -3.35 6.32
C ILE A 158 -5.61 -3.54 6.27
N THR A 159 -6.30 -2.47 5.89
CA THR A 159 -7.75 -2.49 5.71
C THR A 159 -8.14 -1.79 4.42
N ARG A 160 -9.28 -2.21 3.88
CA ARG A 160 -9.93 -1.60 2.74
C ARG A 160 -11.41 -1.33 3.07
N PRO A 161 -11.93 -0.11 2.85
CA PRO A 161 -13.34 0.17 3.04
C PRO A 161 -14.20 -0.66 2.09
N LEU A 162 -15.30 -1.22 2.60
CA LEU A 162 -16.24 -1.97 1.78
C LEU A 162 -17.18 -1.00 1.05
N VAL A 163 -17.10 -0.98 -0.28
CA VAL A 163 -18.03 -0.23 -1.12
C VAL A 163 -19.18 -1.14 -1.52
N HIS A 164 -20.39 -0.79 -1.07
CA HIS A 164 -21.62 -1.45 -1.50
C HIS A 164 -22.05 -0.89 -2.87
N ILE A 165 -22.11 -1.76 -3.88
CA ILE A 165 -22.61 -1.37 -5.21
C ILE A 165 -24.12 -1.61 -5.25
N GLY A 166 -24.91 -0.55 -5.09
CA GLY A 166 -26.38 -0.58 -5.24
C GLY A 166 -27.18 -0.49 -3.94
N LYS A 167 -28.51 -0.63 -4.03
CA LYS A 167 -29.41 -0.69 -2.87
C LYS A 167 -29.29 -2.05 -2.19
N ASP A 168 -28.84 -2.05 -0.93
CA ASP A 168 -28.84 -3.19 0.01
C ASP A 168 -28.87 -4.55 -0.70
N THR A 169 -27.80 -4.87 -1.41
CA THR A 169 -27.61 -6.26 -1.83
C THR A 169 -27.43 -7.02 -0.53
N GLY A 170 -28.37 -7.90 -0.20
CA GLY A 170 -28.29 -8.73 1.00
C GLY A 170 -26.92 -9.37 1.13
N ALA A 171 -26.53 -9.73 2.35
CA ALA A 171 -25.22 -10.28 2.62
C ALA A 171 -24.92 -11.45 1.66
N LEU A 172 -23.78 -11.38 0.96
CA LEU A 172 -23.28 -12.52 0.18
C LEU A 172 -23.32 -13.76 1.11
N PRO A 173 -23.95 -14.88 0.71
CA PRO A 173 -23.87 -16.10 1.49
C PRO A 173 -22.41 -16.57 1.49
N GLY A 174 -21.93 -17.08 2.63
CA GLY A 174 -20.54 -17.49 2.80
C GLY A 174 -19.91 -16.97 4.08
N THR A 175 -18.67 -17.37 4.32
CA THR A 175 -17.87 -16.92 5.48
C THR A 175 -17.47 -15.44 5.32
N LEU A 176 -17.02 -14.80 6.39
CA LEU A 176 -16.48 -13.45 6.31
C LEU A 176 -15.31 -13.39 5.29
N GLU A 177 -14.43 -14.38 5.34
CA GLU A 177 -13.26 -14.46 4.46
C GLU A 177 -13.65 -14.54 2.99
N GLU A 178 -14.66 -15.34 2.63
CA GLU A 178 -15.16 -15.43 1.26
C GLU A 178 -15.72 -14.09 0.75
N LYS A 179 -16.34 -13.30 1.64
CA LYS A 179 -16.86 -11.97 1.32
C LYS A 179 -15.75 -10.93 1.19
N MET A 180 -14.68 -11.08 1.98
CA MET A 180 -13.54 -10.17 2.01
C MET A 180 -12.51 -10.46 0.92
N ALA A 181 -12.43 -11.72 0.45
CA ALA A 181 -11.47 -12.20 -0.54
C ALA A 181 -11.31 -11.26 -1.76
N PRO A 182 -12.37 -10.81 -2.46
CA PRO A 182 -12.19 -9.94 -3.63
C PRO A 182 -11.62 -8.56 -3.28
N TYR A 183 -11.88 -8.05 -2.08
CA TYR A 183 -11.38 -6.75 -1.64
C TYR A 183 -9.91 -6.80 -1.21
N ILE A 184 -9.50 -7.94 -0.64
CA ILE A 184 -8.14 -8.17 -0.13
C ILE A 184 -7.21 -8.71 -1.23
N ALA A 185 -7.72 -9.31 -2.30
CA ALA A 185 -6.89 -9.87 -3.38
C ALA A 185 -5.78 -8.92 -3.89
N PRO A 186 -6.01 -7.61 -4.12
CA PRO A 186 -4.94 -6.70 -4.56
C PRO A 186 -3.78 -6.56 -3.56
N PHE A 187 -4.05 -6.75 -2.26
CA PHE A 187 -2.99 -6.79 -1.26
C PHE A 187 -2.09 -8.01 -1.44
N TYR A 188 -2.68 -9.20 -1.63
CA TYR A 188 -1.92 -10.42 -1.91
C TYR A 188 -1.15 -10.34 -3.22
N ASP A 189 -1.70 -9.68 -4.24
CA ASP A 189 -0.99 -9.43 -5.50
C ASP A 189 0.25 -8.55 -5.29
N ASN A 190 0.14 -7.52 -4.44
CA ASN A 190 1.30 -6.70 -4.06
C ASN A 190 2.35 -7.54 -3.32
N LEU A 191 1.96 -8.38 -2.36
CA LEU A 191 2.89 -9.29 -1.69
C LEU A 191 3.54 -10.28 -2.67
N GLU A 192 2.82 -10.76 -3.68
CA GLU A 192 3.39 -11.57 -4.74
C GLU A 192 4.48 -10.81 -5.50
N VAL A 193 4.26 -9.54 -5.84
CA VAL A 193 5.29 -8.71 -6.47
C VAL A 193 6.49 -8.51 -5.54
N LEU A 194 6.25 -8.15 -4.28
CA LEU A 194 7.30 -7.82 -3.31
C LEU A 194 8.16 -9.03 -2.91
N PHE A 195 7.60 -10.24 -2.91
CA PHE A 195 8.32 -11.48 -2.59
C PHE A 195 8.55 -12.37 -3.81
N SER A 196 8.30 -11.86 -5.02
CA SER A 196 8.62 -12.58 -6.25
C SER A 196 10.12 -12.80 -6.32
N ASN A 197 10.53 -14.05 -6.10
CA ASN A 197 11.84 -14.53 -6.50
C ASN A 197 11.94 -14.47 -8.03
N ARG A 198 12.29 -13.30 -8.59
CA ARG A 198 12.84 -13.22 -9.95
C ARG A 198 14.24 -13.85 -9.97
N LYS A 199 14.35 -15.13 -9.62
CA LYS A 199 15.17 -16.00 -10.46
C LYS A 199 14.33 -16.15 -11.73
N VAL A 200 14.62 -15.36 -12.75
CA VAL A 200 14.24 -15.70 -14.11
C VAL A 200 14.86 -17.08 -14.36
N VAL A 201 14.12 -18.14 -14.08
CA VAL A 201 14.47 -19.47 -14.58
C VAL A 201 14.30 -19.32 -16.08
N LYS A 202 15.40 -19.05 -16.80
CA LYS A 202 15.46 -19.36 -18.23
C LYS A 202 15.17 -20.85 -18.29
N ARG A 203 13.91 -21.23 -18.54
CA ARG A 203 13.61 -22.61 -18.92
C ARG A 203 14.46 -22.84 -20.17
N PRO A 204 15.40 -23.80 -20.16
CA PRO A 204 16.06 -24.16 -21.41
C PRO A 204 14.95 -24.53 -22.41
N PRO A 205 15.11 -24.20 -23.70
CA PRO A 205 14.11 -24.53 -24.70
C PRO A 205 13.80 -26.03 -24.59
N VAL A 206 12.53 -26.34 -24.32
CA VAL A 206 12.08 -27.71 -24.13
C VAL A 206 12.26 -28.41 -25.47
N ASP A 207 13.13 -29.43 -25.50
CA ASP A 207 13.27 -30.31 -26.66
C ASP A 207 11.89 -30.95 -26.95
N PRO A 208 11.30 -30.74 -28.15
CA PRO A 208 10.00 -31.29 -28.52
C PRO A 208 9.88 -32.80 -28.33
N ASN A 209 11.01 -33.52 -28.37
CA ASN A 209 11.05 -34.96 -28.16
C ASN A 209 10.94 -35.35 -26.67
N GLN A 210 11.42 -34.51 -25.76
CA GLN A 210 11.32 -34.74 -24.31
C GLN A 210 9.87 -34.57 -23.82
N ALA A 211 9.17 -33.55 -24.32
CA ALA A 211 7.75 -33.32 -24.00
C ALA A 211 6.82 -34.45 -24.47
N LYS A 212 7.16 -35.15 -25.57
CA LYS A 212 6.44 -36.35 -26.02
C LYS A 212 6.70 -37.55 -25.11
N LEU A 213 7.94 -37.75 -24.64
CA LEU A 213 8.30 -38.84 -23.74
C LEU A 213 7.56 -38.74 -22.40
N ASP A 214 7.47 -37.53 -21.83
CA ASP A 214 6.79 -37.26 -20.56
C ASP A 214 5.26 -37.44 -20.64
N ARG A 215 4.66 -37.16 -21.80
CA ARG A 215 3.24 -37.45 -22.08
C ARG A 215 2.95 -38.96 -22.12
N ILE A 216 3.89 -39.76 -22.62
CA ILE A 216 3.72 -41.22 -22.70
C ILE A 216 3.89 -41.86 -21.31
N THR A 217 4.84 -41.39 -20.50
CA THR A 217 5.08 -41.92 -19.15
C THR A 217 3.97 -41.54 -18.17
N SER A 218 3.42 -40.33 -18.28
CA SER A 218 2.30 -39.85 -17.44
C SER A 218 1.01 -40.63 -17.69
N ASN A 219 0.66 -40.93 -18.94
CA ASN A 219 -0.52 -41.75 -19.28
C ASN A 219 -0.40 -43.19 -18.74
N ARG A 220 0.81 -43.76 -18.74
CA ARG A 220 1.06 -45.11 -18.18
C ARG A 220 0.95 -45.14 -16.66
N LYS A 221 1.41 -44.09 -15.97
CA LYS A 221 1.24 -43.93 -14.50
C LYS A 221 -0.23 -43.68 -14.12
N ARG A 222 -0.96 -42.88 -14.89
CA ARG A 222 -2.39 -42.57 -14.65
C ARG A 222 -3.27 -43.81 -14.77
N LYS A 223 -2.99 -44.70 -15.73
CA LYS A 223 -3.70 -45.98 -15.89
C LYS A 223 -3.45 -46.96 -14.74
N LYS A 224 -2.25 -46.94 -14.13
CA LYS A 224 -1.87 -47.77 -12.96
C LYS A 224 -2.42 -47.23 -11.64
N ALA A 225 -2.65 -45.91 -11.55
CA ALA A 225 -3.28 -45.27 -10.39
C ALA A 225 -4.79 -45.47 -10.38
N MET A 226 -5.44 -45.37 -11.54
CA MET A 226 -6.90 -45.57 -11.69
C MET A 226 -7.35 -47.00 -11.34
N SER A 227 -6.52 -48.02 -11.55
CA SER A 227 -6.85 -49.40 -11.16
C SER A 227 -6.77 -49.65 -9.64
N LYS A 228 -6.20 -48.72 -8.86
CA LYS A 228 -6.05 -48.84 -7.40
C LYS A 228 -7.16 -48.14 -6.60
N MET A 229 -8.03 -47.34 -7.23
CA MET A 229 -9.01 -46.49 -6.53
C MET A 229 -10.46 -47.02 -6.53
N ALA A 230 -10.69 -48.31 -6.83
CA ALA A 230 -12.00 -48.92 -6.72
C ALA A 230 -12.17 -49.66 -5.37
N LYS A 231 -12.53 -48.93 -4.29
CA LYS A 231 -13.27 -49.39 -3.09
C LYS A 231 -13.58 -48.20 -2.15
N GLN A 232 -14.86 -48.11 -1.75
CA GLN A 232 -15.59 -47.13 -0.91
C GLN A 232 -15.17 -47.07 0.59
N PRO A 233 -15.83 -46.27 1.49
CA PRO A 233 -16.30 -44.86 1.36
C PRO A 233 -16.02 -43.95 2.59
N ALA A 234 -16.07 -42.64 2.34
CA ALA A 234 -16.58 -41.51 3.14
C ALA A 234 -16.44 -41.46 4.69
N GLN A 235 -15.53 -40.59 5.16
CA GLN A 235 -15.75 -39.46 6.09
C GLN A 235 -14.37 -38.90 6.48
N ILE A 236 -14.27 -37.57 6.68
CA ILE A 236 -13.06 -36.72 6.81
C ILE A 236 -12.62 -36.11 5.45
N GLU A 237 -13.38 -35.12 4.98
CA GLU A 237 -12.94 -34.20 3.92
C GLU A 237 -13.08 -32.78 4.46
N GLN A 238 -11.97 -32.21 4.96
CA GLN A 238 -11.69 -30.76 4.93
C GLN A 238 -10.30 -30.37 5.45
N ALA A 239 -9.46 -31.32 5.91
CA ALA A 239 -8.11 -31.01 6.41
C ALA A 239 -6.95 -31.41 5.47
N GLU A 240 -7.18 -32.17 4.40
CA GLU A 240 -6.07 -32.78 3.63
C GLU A 240 -5.77 -32.16 2.26
N GLU A 241 -6.61 -31.27 1.71
CA GLU A 241 -6.40 -30.73 0.35
C GLU A 241 -5.35 -29.62 0.22
N ASP A 242 -4.89 -29.00 1.31
CA ASP A 242 -3.97 -27.85 1.24
C ASP A 242 -2.49 -28.18 1.51
N SER A 243 -2.17 -29.43 1.81
CA SER A 243 -0.79 -29.86 2.13
C SER A 243 0.17 -29.92 0.94
N ASN A 244 -0.33 -29.78 -0.29
CA ASN A 244 0.45 -30.02 -1.50
C ASN A 244 0.66 -28.77 -2.39
N LYS A 245 0.20 -27.58 -1.93
CA LYS A 245 0.54 -26.32 -2.60
C LYS A 245 1.88 -25.82 -2.07
N PRO A 246 2.79 -25.36 -2.94
CA PRO A 246 4.02 -24.74 -2.48
C PRO A 246 3.68 -23.50 -1.65
N ARG A 247 4.16 -23.46 -0.40
CA ARG A 247 3.95 -22.33 0.52
C ARG A 247 4.47 -21.06 -0.14
N LYS A 248 3.62 -20.03 -0.20
CA LYS A 248 3.99 -18.74 -0.79
C LYS A 248 5.11 -18.10 0.04
N PRO A 249 6.05 -17.36 -0.57
CA PRO A 249 7.23 -16.84 0.11
C PRO A 249 6.90 -15.81 1.20
N TYR A 250 5.75 -15.16 1.14
CA TYR A 250 5.26 -14.20 2.14
C TYR A 250 4.39 -14.82 3.24
N GLN A 251 4.09 -16.12 3.17
CA GLN A 251 3.14 -16.75 4.10
C GLN A 251 3.57 -16.60 5.57
N PHE A 252 4.88 -16.60 5.82
CA PHE A 252 5.45 -16.41 7.15
C PHE A 252 5.01 -15.12 7.85
N LEU A 253 4.68 -14.06 7.10
CA LEU A 253 4.22 -12.80 7.65
C LEU A 253 2.92 -12.97 8.44
N PHE A 254 2.01 -13.80 7.93
CA PHE A 254 0.74 -14.10 8.56
C PHE A 254 0.92 -15.12 9.67
N ASP A 255 1.75 -16.14 9.45
CA ASP A 255 1.95 -17.22 10.42
C ASP A 255 2.60 -16.73 11.72
N TYR A 256 3.42 -15.69 11.63
CA TYR A 256 4.02 -15.01 12.79
C TYR A 256 3.19 -13.83 13.32
N GLY A 257 2.02 -13.53 12.72
CA GLY A 257 1.17 -12.40 13.14
C GLY A 257 1.78 -11.02 12.88
N MET A 258 2.78 -10.93 11.99
CA MET A 258 3.41 -9.66 11.60
C MET A 258 2.53 -8.85 10.65
N VAL A 259 1.67 -9.51 9.87
CA VAL A 259 0.73 -8.86 8.95
C VAL A 259 -0.69 -9.34 9.25
N GLU A 260 -1.59 -8.38 9.48
CA GLU A 260 -3.02 -8.60 9.60
C GLU A 260 -3.76 -7.86 8.47
N VAL A 261 -4.73 -8.53 7.85
CA VAL A 261 -5.59 -7.91 6.84
C VAL A 261 -7.04 -8.17 7.20
N GLU A 262 -7.72 -7.13 7.67
CA GLU A 262 -9.09 -7.22 8.15
C GLU A 262 -9.94 -6.08 7.62
N ALA A 263 -11.27 -6.23 7.75
CA ALA A 263 -12.18 -5.12 7.50
C ALA A 263 -12.09 -4.08 8.61
N MET A 264 -12.33 -2.82 8.24
CA MET A 264 -12.31 -1.68 9.15
C MET A 264 -13.28 -1.78 10.34
N THR A 265 -14.30 -2.62 10.27
CA THR A 265 -15.22 -2.84 11.39
C THR A 265 -14.56 -3.58 12.56
N TYR A 266 -13.52 -4.39 12.31
CA TYR A 266 -12.84 -5.21 13.31
C TYR A 266 -11.82 -4.44 14.16
N ILE A 267 -11.41 -3.25 13.72
CA ILE A 267 -10.53 -2.40 14.53
C ILE A 267 -11.27 -1.72 15.68
N ARG A 268 -12.61 -1.79 15.72
CA ARG A 268 -13.40 -1.11 16.75
C ARG A 268 -13.22 -1.74 18.13
N GLY A 269 -12.54 -1.02 19.02
CA GLY A 269 -12.30 -1.44 20.40
C GLY A 269 -10.99 -2.21 20.61
N ARG A 270 -10.13 -2.30 19.58
CA ARG A 270 -8.77 -2.83 19.71
C ARG A 270 -7.78 -1.71 20.03
N SER A 271 -6.77 -2.02 20.85
CA SER A 271 -5.55 -1.21 20.99
C SER A 271 -4.53 -1.74 20.00
N LEU A 272 -3.96 -0.86 19.17
CA LEU A 272 -3.01 -1.20 18.11
C LEU A 272 -1.70 -0.44 18.35
N ALA A 273 -1.00 -0.82 19.42
CA ALA A 273 0.35 -0.29 19.71
C ALA A 273 1.35 -0.85 18.69
N ASP A 274 2.42 -0.08 18.43
CA ASP A 274 3.56 -0.47 17.59
C ASP A 274 3.16 -1.09 16.24
N THR A 275 2.11 -0.53 15.64
CA THR A 275 1.49 -1.04 14.41
C THR A 275 1.48 0.02 13.31
N ILE A 276 1.99 -0.31 12.13
CA ILE A 276 1.76 0.50 10.93
C ILE A 276 0.38 0.17 10.37
N PHE A 277 -0.42 1.20 10.12
CA PHE A 277 -1.78 1.07 9.62
C PHE A 277 -1.91 1.61 8.19
N ILE A 278 -2.27 0.75 7.23
CA ILE A 278 -2.53 1.16 5.84
C ILE A 278 -4.03 1.04 5.55
N ILE A 279 -4.62 2.14 5.10
CA ILE A 279 -5.97 2.16 4.54
C ILE A 279 -5.87 2.34 3.04
N ASP A 280 -6.14 1.26 2.32
CA ASP A 280 -6.22 1.33 0.87
C ASP A 280 -7.61 1.81 0.43
N GLU A 281 -7.69 2.53 -0.68
CA GLU A 281 -8.92 3.18 -1.17
C GLU A 281 -9.62 4.09 -0.12
N ALA A 282 -8.83 4.86 0.64
CA ALA A 282 -9.33 5.73 1.71
C ALA A 282 -10.37 6.77 1.26
N GLN A 283 -10.46 7.09 -0.05
CA GLN A 283 -11.53 7.95 -0.59
C GLN A 283 -12.93 7.35 -0.43
N ASN A 284 -13.03 6.05 -0.15
CA ASN A 284 -14.30 5.37 0.10
C ASN A 284 -14.72 5.40 1.59
N LEU A 285 -13.92 6.02 2.47
CA LEU A 285 -14.25 6.15 3.88
C LEU A 285 -15.42 7.12 4.10
N THR A 286 -16.32 6.75 5.01
CA THR A 286 -17.25 7.72 5.59
C THR A 286 -16.54 8.61 6.62
N PRO A 287 -17.04 9.84 6.92
CA PRO A 287 -16.46 10.69 7.95
C PRO A 287 -16.37 10.03 9.33
N HIS A 288 -17.35 9.18 9.68
CA HIS A 288 -17.36 8.44 10.94
C HIS A 288 -16.25 7.37 10.98
N GLU A 289 -16.04 6.66 9.88
CA GLU A 289 -14.96 5.68 9.73
C GLU A 289 -13.58 6.34 9.79
N ALA A 290 -13.37 7.44 9.06
CA ALA A 290 -12.13 8.20 9.13
C ALA A 290 -11.83 8.68 10.56
N LYS A 291 -12.82 9.26 11.25
CA LYS A 291 -12.69 9.66 12.67
C LYS A 291 -12.35 8.47 13.58
N THR A 292 -12.94 7.32 13.30
CA THR A 292 -12.72 6.07 14.04
C THR A 292 -11.28 5.57 13.91
N VAL A 293 -10.64 5.75 12.75
CA VAL A 293 -9.23 5.42 12.53
C VAL A 293 -8.34 6.45 13.21
N VAL A 294 -8.53 7.74 12.92
CA VAL A 294 -7.65 8.82 13.41
C VAL A 294 -7.59 8.83 14.94
N SER A 295 -8.72 8.60 15.62
CA SER A 295 -8.77 8.50 17.08
C SER A 295 -8.00 7.32 17.68
N ARG A 296 -7.54 6.35 16.87
CA ARG A 296 -6.71 5.22 17.30
C ARG A 296 -5.23 5.38 17.01
N MET A 297 -4.85 6.38 16.21
CA MET A 297 -3.45 6.63 15.84
C MET A 297 -2.67 7.37 16.94
N ALA A 298 -3.34 7.79 18.02
CA ALA A 298 -2.81 8.70 19.03
C ALA A 298 -2.57 8.06 20.42
N ALA A 299 -2.34 6.75 20.49
CA ALA A 299 -2.05 6.05 21.75
C ALA A 299 -0.77 5.25 21.65
#